data_AF-A0AA39NHC3-F1
#
_entry.id   AF-A0AA39NHC3-F1
#
_cell.length_a   1.000
_cell.length_b   1.000
_cell.length_c   1.000
_cell.angle_alpha   90.00
_cell.angle_beta   90.00
_cell.angle_gamma   90.00
#
_symmetry.space_group_name_H-M   'P 1'
#
loop_
_entity.id
_entity.type
_entity.pdbx_description
1 polymer ?
#
loop_
_entity_poly.entity_id
_entity_poly.type
_entity_poly.pdbx_seq_one_letter_code
_entity_poly.pdbx_strand_id
1 'polypeptide(L)'
;MNDTELTYIVNHVFMPPVLPQADDRDLSHDAALCRAVLDCARRYQSHLLNDAHKSRWDVIIKMLQNFEATLSDTLASAKVDRTAIIDGISEDTLVFYIDGQNASVVFRKLAEEVIYEAFEVMFPNEKVMGAIGKLISSFPGPAIAVPFETFDPTSRKAGLNVIEEREPSHPRFITQLLTGILYGQGGRAADIKRFSKRINDDVRWLNAKLPWRRSPIWLVLRVALQSSLFEGIDHLDYKTFITFFLASVLDKARAKGWRSDMLDVMKKKMCRRLAKLGSSAPLYLQESIEIQQQRSSDWNPSKLDIIADTIITLPNSSSYIKSILHRTSSPQPVSPFSPSHIPRLKDDSDFSLFTKDRLSFAFSEDKFIALADFEYCVENHLDGWLSSALHQSTISGILSVCIFEYMIAAEAAYASNAEDESIMLLTIINLWVALDKVAVAQCPLLHDYSPEVPVNLLEPLLLHHTKPLNHLISITQYIRTRHSSAKWNNLSLFDETASHSSFAVRYFDSSIELQRLKQRIEFDAASEQAEKVTELQQANDHYDALEREEKSLKHEEYSAMAGLGL
;
A
#
# COMPACT_ATOMS: atom_id res chain seq x y z
N MET A 1 -16.61 -42.58 -3.14
CA MET A 1 -15.60 -41.66 -3.69
C MET A 1 -15.12 -42.20 -5.03
N ASN A 2 -15.50 -41.55 -6.13
CA ASN A 2 -15.08 -41.90 -7.49
C ASN A 2 -13.62 -41.48 -7.73
N ASP A 3 -13.09 -41.67 -8.94
CA ASP A 3 -11.67 -41.38 -9.23
C ASP A 3 -11.39 -39.88 -9.42
N THR A 4 -12.37 -39.13 -9.96
CA THR A 4 -12.27 -37.68 -10.16
C THR A 4 -12.30 -36.91 -8.84
N GLU A 5 -13.20 -37.27 -7.92
CA GLU A 5 -13.25 -36.75 -6.55
C GLU A 5 -11.94 -37.01 -5.80
N LEU A 6 -11.37 -38.22 -5.95
CA LEU A 6 -10.09 -38.54 -5.32
C LEU A 6 -8.94 -37.73 -5.92
N THR A 7 -8.94 -37.52 -7.24
CA THR A 7 -7.96 -36.66 -7.94
C THR A 7 -8.04 -35.22 -7.45
N TYR A 8 -9.25 -34.67 -7.33
CA TYR A 8 -9.48 -33.34 -6.78
C TYR A 8 -8.91 -33.21 -5.35
N ILE A 9 -9.27 -34.15 -4.47
CA ILE A 9 -8.77 -34.17 -3.08
C ILE A 9 -7.24 -34.26 -3.07
N VAL A 10 -6.63 -35.09 -3.92
CA VAL A 10 -5.17 -35.22 -3.98
C VAL A 10 -4.50 -33.92 -4.46
N ASN A 11 -5.03 -33.28 -5.49
CA ASN A 11 -4.53 -32.00 -6.01
C ASN A 11 -4.52 -30.93 -4.91
N HIS A 12 -5.61 -30.78 -4.16
CA HIS A 12 -5.74 -29.70 -3.17
C HIS A 12 -5.18 -30.04 -1.78
N VAL A 13 -5.11 -31.32 -1.39
CA VAL A 13 -4.56 -31.74 -0.09
C VAL A 13 -3.07 -32.03 -0.20
N PHE A 14 -2.66 -32.84 -1.18
CA PHE A 14 -1.30 -33.33 -1.30
C PHE A 14 -0.40 -32.41 -2.12
N MET A 15 -0.94 -31.66 -3.08
CA MET A 15 -0.19 -30.77 -3.97
C MET A 15 0.95 -31.53 -4.70
N PRO A 16 0.62 -32.52 -5.56
CA PRO A 16 1.63 -33.22 -6.35
C PRO A 16 2.38 -32.26 -7.30
N PRO A 17 3.53 -32.67 -7.88
CA PRO A 17 4.29 -31.82 -8.80
C PRO A 17 3.52 -31.39 -10.05
N VAL A 18 2.63 -32.26 -10.54
CA VAL A 18 1.76 -31.98 -11.67
C VAL A 18 0.39 -31.59 -11.13
N LEU A 19 0.06 -30.31 -11.25
CA LEU A 19 -1.23 -29.74 -10.89
C LEU A 19 -1.98 -29.28 -12.15
N PRO A 20 -3.32 -29.19 -12.10
CA PRO A 20 -4.09 -28.61 -13.18
C PRO A 20 -3.63 -27.18 -13.48
N GLN A 21 -3.81 -26.78 -14.74
CA GLN A 21 -3.44 -25.44 -15.24
C GLN A 21 -4.67 -24.55 -15.50
N ALA A 22 -5.85 -25.07 -15.18
CA ALA A 22 -7.15 -24.42 -15.29
C ALA A 22 -7.97 -24.77 -14.06
N ASP A 23 -8.91 -23.90 -13.71
CA ASP A 23 -9.83 -24.12 -12.60
C ASP A 23 -10.52 -25.51 -12.70
N ASP A 24 -10.35 -26.31 -11.66
CA ASP A 24 -10.96 -27.65 -11.51
C ASP A 24 -12.02 -27.66 -10.40
N ARG A 25 -12.38 -26.48 -9.87
CA ARG A 25 -13.43 -26.33 -8.86
C ARG A 25 -14.79 -26.70 -9.42
N ASP A 26 -15.47 -27.53 -8.64
CA ASP A 26 -16.87 -27.86 -8.83
C ASP A 26 -17.49 -28.09 -7.46
N LEU A 27 -18.75 -27.71 -7.31
CA LEU A 27 -19.50 -27.86 -6.05
C LEU A 27 -19.55 -29.33 -5.61
N SER A 28 -19.65 -30.28 -6.56
CA SER A 28 -19.66 -31.70 -6.23
C SER A 28 -18.30 -32.18 -5.68
N HIS A 29 -17.20 -31.65 -6.22
CA HIS A 29 -15.84 -31.95 -5.76
C HIS A 29 -15.54 -31.34 -4.39
N ASP A 30 -15.94 -30.09 -4.17
CA ASP A 30 -15.84 -29.43 -2.86
C ASP A 30 -16.68 -30.18 -1.80
N ALA A 31 -17.89 -30.64 -2.16
CA ALA A 31 -18.72 -31.48 -1.29
C ALA A 31 -18.06 -32.83 -0.98
N ALA A 32 -17.43 -33.47 -1.98
CA ALA A 32 -16.70 -34.71 -1.78
C ALA A 32 -15.50 -34.53 -0.84
N LEU A 33 -14.81 -33.39 -0.90
CA LEU A 33 -13.74 -33.06 0.05
C LEU A 33 -14.27 -32.90 1.48
N CYS A 34 -15.38 -32.16 1.68
CA CYS A 34 -16.03 -32.02 2.98
C CYS A 34 -16.44 -33.39 3.55
N ARG A 35 -17.12 -34.21 2.74
CA ARG A 35 -17.55 -35.56 3.12
C ARG A 35 -16.37 -36.46 3.48
N ALA A 36 -15.28 -36.39 2.72
CA ALA A 36 -14.07 -37.17 3.00
C ALA A 36 -13.45 -36.80 4.36
N VAL A 37 -13.47 -35.52 4.75
CA VAL A 37 -13.02 -35.06 6.07
C VAL A 37 -13.97 -35.50 7.16
N LEU A 38 -15.28 -35.36 6.97
CA LEU A 38 -16.32 -35.80 7.91
C LEU A 38 -16.26 -37.31 8.19
N ASP A 39 -16.24 -38.14 7.15
CA ASP A 39 -16.13 -39.59 7.27
C ASP A 39 -14.81 -40.01 7.93
N CYS A 40 -13.76 -39.22 7.74
CA CYS A 40 -12.49 -39.44 8.43
C CYS A 40 -12.55 -39.03 9.91
N ALA A 41 -13.26 -37.95 10.25
CA ALA A 41 -13.47 -37.53 11.64
C ALA A 41 -14.26 -38.57 12.43
N ARG A 42 -15.33 -39.13 11.85
CA ARG A 42 -16.12 -40.23 12.46
C ARG A 42 -15.25 -41.46 12.76
N ARG A 43 -14.41 -41.87 11.80
CA ARG A 43 -13.47 -42.98 12.02
C ARG A 43 -12.40 -42.63 13.04
N TYR A 44 -11.85 -41.42 12.99
CA TYR A 44 -10.84 -40.98 13.96
C TYR A 44 -11.37 -41.03 15.39
N GLN A 45 -12.60 -40.54 15.62
CA GLN A 45 -13.26 -40.60 16.92
C GLN A 45 -13.39 -42.04 17.44
N SER A 46 -13.70 -43.01 16.57
CA SER A 46 -13.80 -44.43 16.96
C SER A 46 -12.47 -45.03 17.48
N HIS A 47 -11.34 -44.42 17.14
CA HIS A 47 -10.02 -44.81 17.65
C HIS A 47 -9.63 -44.12 18.97
N LEU A 48 -10.41 -43.15 19.44
CA LEU A 48 -10.14 -42.46 20.70
C LEU A 48 -10.61 -43.31 21.88
N LEU A 49 -9.72 -43.52 22.85
CA LEU A 49 -10.03 -44.30 24.06
C LEU A 49 -10.64 -43.42 25.18
N ASN A 50 -10.33 -42.13 25.20
CA ASN A 50 -10.75 -41.18 26.23
C ASN A 50 -12.13 -40.58 25.89
N ASP A 51 -13.10 -40.72 26.80
CA ASP A 51 -14.46 -40.21 26.60
C ASP A 51 -14.52 -38.68 26.52
N ALA A 52 -13.67 -37.94 27.23
CA ALA A 52 -13.59 -36.48 27.11
C ALA A 52 -13.15 -36.05 25.69
N HIS A 53 -12.21 -36.79 25.09
CA HIS A 53 -11.80 -36.54 23.71
C HIS A 53 -12.90 -36.94 22.72
N LYS A 54 -13.63 -38.03 22.97
CA LYS A 54 -14.77 -38.42 22.12
C LYS A 54 -15.85 -37.33 22.10
N SER A 55 -16.25 -36.81 23.26
CA SER A 55 -17.26 -35.75 23.36
C SER A 55 -16.83 -34.48 22.62
N ARG A 56 -15.55 -34.12 22.69
CA ARG A 56 -15.01 -33.00 21.89
C ARG A 56 -15.14 -33.26 20.38
N TRP A 57 -14.87 -34.49 19.94
CA TRP A 57 -15.01 -34.87 18.55
C TRP A 57 -16.47 -34.99 18.09
N ASP A 58 -17.43 -35.24 18.99
CA ASP A 58 -18.87 -35.17 18.67
C ASP A 58 -19.24 -33.75 18.20
N VAL A 59 -18.77 -32.73 18.92
CA VAL A 59 -18.98 -31.31 18.55
C VAL A 59 -18.35 -31.01 17.18
N ILE A 60 -17.14 -31.52 16.93
CA ILE A 60 -16.44 -31.31 15.64
C ILE A 60 -17.16 -32.01 14.51
N ILE A 61 -17.64 -33.24 14.71
CA ILE A 61 -18.38 -34.00 13.71
C ILE A 61 -19.68 -33.27 13.35
N LYS A 62 -20.41 -32.75 14.34
CA LYS A 62 -21.60 -31.92 14.12
C LYS A 62 -21.28 -30.64 13.35
N MET A 63 -20.23 -29.91 13.72
CA MET A 63 -19.75 -28.73 12.99
C MET A 63 -19.45 -29.07 11.52
N LEU A 64 -18.77 -30.20 11.25
CA LEU A 64 -18.47 -30.65 9.90
C LEU A 64 -19.73 -31.08 9.11
N GLN A 65 -20.71 -31.70 9.77
CA GLN A 65 -22.01 -32.04 9.16
C GLN A 65 -22.76 -30.78 8.74
N ASN A 66 -22.82 -29.78 9.62
CA ASN A 66 -23.46 -28.50 9.33
C ASN A 66 -22.75 -27.78 8.18
N PHE A 67 -21.41 -27.81 8.15
CA PHE A 67 -20.65 -27.22 7.05
C PHE A 67 -20.86 -27.96 5.72
N GLU A 68 -20.96 -29.30 5.72
CA GLU A 68 -21.30 -30.06 4.49
C GLU A 68 -22.72 -29.71 4.00
N ALA A 69 -23.69 -29.62 4.90
CA ALA A 69 -25.08 -29.32 4.56
C ALA A 69 -25.26 -27.89 4.00
N THR A 70 -24.47 -26.93 4.48
CA THR A 70 -24.53 -25.52 4.07
C THR A 70 -23.63 -25.20 2.87
N LEU A 71 -22.86 -26.17 2.37
CA LEU A 71 -21.89 -25.95 1.29
C LEU A 71 -22.55 -25.56 -0.05
N SER A 72 -23.70 -26.15 -0.36
CA SER A 72 -24.52 -25.79 -1.53
C SER A 72 -25.30 -24.50 -1.34
N ASP A 73 -25.54 -24.12 -0.09
CA ASP A 73 -26.29 -22.93 0.31
C ASP A 73 -25.34 -21.74 0.32
N THR A 74 -24.78 -21.47 -0.87
CA THR A 74 -24.04 -20.23 -1.09
C THR A 74 -25.03 -19.09 -0.87
N LEU A 75 -24.63 -18.14 -0.03
CA LEU A 75 -25.24 -16.82 0.21
C LEU A 75 -25.46 -15.96 -1.06
N ALA A 76 -25.44 -16.58 -2.26
CA ALA A 76 -25.76 -16.02 -3.56
C ALA A 76 -27.27 -15.76 -3.74
N SER A 77 -28.14 -16.32 -2.90
CA SER A 77 -29.55 -15.94 -2.84
C SER A 77 -29.90 -15.43 -1.45
N ALA A 78 -30.83 -14.48 -1.38
CA ALA A 78 -31.29 -13.78 -0.18
C ALA A 78 -32.04 -14.68 0.85
N LYS A 79 -31.61 -15.93 1.01
CA LYS A 79 -32.06 -16.92 1.97
C LYS A 79 -30.85 -17.66 2.52
N VAL A 80 -30.07 -17.03 3.39
CA VAL A 80 -29.70 -17.85 4.55
C VAL A 80 -31.00 -18.01 5.29
N ASP A 81 -31.47 -19.25 5.40
CA ASP A 81 -32.66 -19.52 6.18
C ASP A 81 -32.39 -18.95 7.57
N ARG A 82 -33.12 -17.90 7.96
CA ARG A 82 -32.92 -17.25 9.27
C ARG A 82 -33.04 -18.26 10.39
N THR A 83 -33.91 -19.25 10.18
CA THR A 83 -34.06 -20.48 10.95
C THR A 83 -32.78 -21.32 10.97
N ALA A 84 -32.00 -21.49 9.88
CA ALA A 84 -30.73 -22.23 9.94
C ALA A 84 -29.63 -21.52 10.77
N ILE A 85 -29.62 -20.18 10.83
CA ILE A 85 -28.75 -19.45 11.78
C ILE A 85 -29.31 -19.56 13.20
N ILE A 86 -30.61 -19.34 13.42
CA ILE A 86 -31.22 -19.32 14.77
C ILE A 86 -31.32 -20.73 15.38
N ASP A 87 -31.81 -21.71 14.63
CA ASP A 87 -31.81 -23.13 14.99
C ASP A 87 -30.38 -23.69 14.98
N GLY A 88 -29.50 -23.23 14.09
CA GLY A 88 -28.09 -23.64 14.09
C GLY A 88 -27.29 -23.03 15.24
N ILE A 89 -27.70 -21.86 15.78
CA ILE A 89 -27.18 -21.31 17.04
C ILE A 89 -27.64 -22.18 18.22
N SER A 90 -28.51 -23.19 18.06
CA SER A 90 -28.64 -24.23 19.08
C SER A 90 -27.42 -25.19 19.15
N GLU A 91 -26.58 -25.21 18.11
CA GLU A 91 -25.34 -25.99 18.02
C GLU A 91 -24.12 -25.18 18.50
N ASP A 92 -23.16 -25.85 19.14
CA ASP A 92 -22.01 -25.20 19.80
C ASP A 92 -21.08 -24.46 18.81
N THR A 93 -21.02 -24.87 17.54
CA THR A 93 -20.18 -24.22 16.51
C THR A 93 -20.73 -24.39 15.09
N LEU A 94 -20.91 -23.28 14.38
CA LEU A 94 -21.28 -23.21 12.96
C LEU A 94 -20.16 -22.61 12.12
N VAL A 95 -20.00 -23.09 10.90
CA VAL A 95 -19.01 -22.58 9.94
C VAL A 95 -19.72 -22.33 8.62
N PHE A 96 -19.46 -21.16 8.02
CA PHE A 96 -19.96 -20.80 6.70
C PHE A 96 -18.81 -20.37 5.79
N TYR A 97 -18.93 -20.68 4.50
CA TYR A 97 -18.08 -20.13 3.45
C TYR A 97 -18.94 -19.28 2.50
N ILE A 98 -18.62 -17.99 2.44
CA ILE A 98 -19.35 -17.00 1.65
C ILE A 98 -18.54 -16.74 0.38
N ASP A 99 -18.75 -17.56 -0.65
CA ASP A 99 -17.94 -17.55 -1.88
C ASP A 99 -17.91 -16.17 -2.54
N GLY A 100 -19.07 -15.51 -2.69
CA GLY A 100 -19.19 -14.16 -3.26
C GLY A 100 -18.55 -13.04 -2.42
N GLN A 101 -18.05 -13.35 -1.23
CA GLN A 101 -17.30 -12.44 -0.37
C GLN A 101 -15.93 -12.99 0.02
N ASN A 102 -15.51 -14.13 -0.52
CA ASN A 102 -14.20 -14.74 -0.23
C ASN A 102 -13.88 -14.77 1.28
N ALA A 103 -14.90 -15.00 2.09
CA ALA A 103 -14.83 -14.91 3.54
C ALA A 103 -15.46 -16.15 4.15
N SER A 104 -14.85 -16.65 5.20
CA SER A 104 -15.46 -17.66 6.05
C SER A 104 -15.77 -17.06 7.40
N VAL A 105 -16.91 -17.49 7.94
CA VAL A 105 -17.40 -17.09 9.25
C VAL A 105 -17.53 -18.33 10.11
N VAL A 106 -17.10 -18.23 11.37
CA VAL A 106 -17.35 -19.23 12.40
C VAL A 106 -18.16 -18.56 13.51
N PHE A 107 -19.31 -19.12 13.83
CA PHE A 107 -20.08 -18.74 15.00
C PHE A 107 -19.86 -19.79 16.08
N ARG A 108 -19.54 -19.37 17.30
CA ARG A 108 -19.44 -20.26 18.47
C ARG A 108 -20.40 -19.78 19.53
N LYS A 109 -21.29 -20.66 19.99
CA LYS A 109 -22.17 -20.32 21.09
C LYS A 109 -21.48 -20.60 22.41
N LEU A 110 -21.48 -19.61 23.28
CA LEU A 110 -21.15 -19.73 24.70
C LEU A 110 -22.44 -19.58 25.52
N ALA A 111 -22.32 -19.69 26.86
CA ALA A 111 -23.47 -19.69 27.77
C ALA A 111 -24.34 -18.42 27.64
N GLU A 112 -23.72 -17.25 27.44
CA GLU A 112 -24.41 -15.94 27.42
C GLU A 112 -24.19 -15.16 26.12
N GLU A 113 -23.23 -15.57 25.29
CA GLU A 113 -22.78 -14.82 24.12
C GLU A 113 -22.44 -15.73 22.94
N VAL A 114 -22.48 -15.16 21.73
CA VAL A 114 -22.02 -15.81 20.50
C VAL A 114 -20.73 -15.13 20.05
N ILE A 115 -19.68 -15.93 19.86
CA ILE A 115 -18.44 -15.46 19.25
C ILE A 115 -18.58 -15.58 17.73
N TYR A 116 -18.53 -14.43 17.07
CA TYR A 116 -18.33 -14.30 15.63
C TYR A 116 -16.84 -14.22 15.32
N GLU A 117 -16.34 -15.13 14.49
CA GLU A 117 -14.98 -15.11 13.96
C GLU A 117 -15.05 -15.04 12.42
N ALA A 118 -14.28 -14.18 11.78
CA ALA A 118 -14.21 -14.18 10.31
C ALA A 118 -12.78 -14.16 9.79
N PHE A 119 -12.59 -14.68 8.58
CA PHE A 119 -11.30 -14.67 7.91
C PHE A 119 -11.42 -14.73 6.38
N GLU A 120 -10.43 -14.14 5.72
CA GLU A 120 -10.24 -14.23 4.26
C GLU A 120 -9.76 -15.63 3.86
N VAL A 121 -10.33 -16.17 2.78
CA VAL A 121 -10.08 -17.57 2.37
C VAL A 121 -9.11 -17.69 1.20
N MET A 122 -9.19 -16.78 0.24
CA MET A 122 -8.30 -16.69 -0.92
C MET A 122 -7.62 -15.33 -0.95
N PHE A 123 -6.31 -15.30 -1.21
CA PHE A 123 -5.57 -14.03 -1.32
C PHE A 123 -5.54 -13.54 -2.78
N PRO A 124 -5.43 -12.21 -3.02
CA PRO A 124 -5.24 -11.65 -4.36
C PRO A 124 -4.05 -12.27 -5.09
N ASN A 125 -4.15 -12.41 -6.42
CA ASN A 125 -3.14 -13.10 -7.21
C ASN A 125 -1.75 -12.46 -7.07
N GLU A 126 -1.69 -11.12 -7.02
CA GLU A 126 -0.47 -10.36 -6.78
C GLU A 126 0.23 -10.78 -5.47
N LYS A 127 -0.52 -10.93 -4.38
CA LYS A 127 0.05 -11.34 -3.09
C LYS A 127 0.54 -12.79 -3.12
N VAL A 128 -0.17 -13.67 -3.82
CA VAL A 128 0.23 -15.08 -3.94
C VAL A 128 1.51 -15.21 -4.79
N MET A 129 1.55 -14.52 -5.94
CA MET A 129 2.66 -14.59 -6.90
C MET A 129 3.89 -13.80 -6.46
N GLY A 130 3.69 -12.68 -5.75
CA GLY A 130 4.77 -11.83 -5.23
C GLY A 130 5.43 -12.34 -3.94
N ALA A 131 4.87 -13.36 -3.28
CA ALA A 131 5.41 -13.86 -2.02
C ALA A 131 6.69 -14.69 -2.21
N ILE A 132 7.77 -14.29 -1.54
CA ILE A 132 8.99 -15.12 -1.43
C ILE A 132 8.70 -16.26 -0.42
N GLY A 133 8.37 -17.45 -0.94
CA GLY A 133 8.11 -18.64 -0.13
C GLY A 133 6.62 -18.93 0.09
N LYS A 134 6.11 -18.70 1.31
CA LYS A 134 4.69 -18.96 1.65
C LYS A 134 4.10 -17.77 2.38
N LEU A 135 2.88 -17.38 2.00
CA LEU A 135 2.11 -16.38 2.72
C LEU A 135 1.88 -16.84 4.17
N ILE A 136 2.05 -15.92 5.12
CA ILE A 136 1.76 -16.16 6.54
C ILE A 136 0.56 -15.29 6.87
N SER A 137 -0.49 -15.92 7.39
CA SER A 137 -1.69 -15.20 7.86
C SER A 137 -2.09 -15.72 9.25
N SER A 138 -2.66 -14.82 10.05
CA SER A 138 -3.16 -15.10 11.40
C SER A 138 -4.65 -15.40 11.33
N PHE A 139 -5.08 -16.46 12.00
CA PHE A 139 -6.48 -16.90 12.03
C PHE A 139 -6.97 -17.10 13.47
N PRO A 140 -8.25 -16.79 13.75
CA PRO A 140 -9.16 -16.01 12.91
C PRO A 140 -8.72 -14.53 12.84
N GLY A 141 -9.26 -13.77 11.87
CA GLY A 141 -9.01 -12.33 11.75
C GLY A 141 -9.78 -11.55 12.82
N PRO A 142 -10.83 -10.78 12.45
CA PRO A 142 -11.73 -10.18 13.42
C PRO A 142 -12.48 -11.24 14.23
N ALA A 143 -12.64 -10.98 15.52
CA ALA A 143 -13.45 -11.80 16.41
C ALA A 143 -14.24 -10.91 17.39
N ILE A 144 -15.55 -11.12 17.47
CA ILE A 144 -16.47 -10.31 18.28
C ILE A 144 -17.34 -11.24 19.11
N ALA A 145 -17.50 -10.92 20.39
CA ALA A 145 -18.46 -11.55 21.27
C ALA A 145 -19.72 -10.68 21.32
N VAL A 146 -20.88 -11.28 21.04
CA VAL A 146 -22.17 -10.59 20.94
C VAL A 146 -23.18 -11.25 21.89
N PRO A 147 -23.95 -10.49 22.69
CA PRO A 147 -24.99 -11.06 23.56
C PRO A 147 -26.05 -11.83 22.76
N PHE A 148 -26.63 -12.88 23.36
CA PHE A 148 -27.62 -13.73 22.70
C PHE A 148 -28.88 -12.96 22.24
N GLU A 149 -29.30 -11.97 23.03
CA GLU A 149 -30.51 -11.15 22.81
C GLU A 149 -30.43 -10.32 21.50
N THR A 150 -29.22 -10.11 20.98
CA THR A 150 -28.94 -9.27 19.82
C THR A 150 -29.09 -10.01 18.47
N PHE A 151 -29.17 -11.34 18.48
CA PHE A 151 -29.14 -12.15 17.25
C PHE A 151 -30.45 -12.19 16.45
N ASP A 152 -31.44 -11.37 16.82
CA ASP A 152 -32.73 -11.30 16.13
C ASP A 152 -32.95 -9.91 15.48
N PRO A 153 -32.57 -9.71 14.20
CA PRO A 153 -33.39 -8.80 13.36
C PRO A 153 -33.43 -9.05 11.83
N THR A 154 -34.50 -8.51 11.24
CA THR A 154 -34.91 -8.52 9.81
C THR A 154 -34.19 -7.51 8.89
N SER A 155 -34.00 -7.87 7.62
CA SER A 155 -33.68 -6.95 6.51
C SER A 155 -33.95 -7.57 5.11
N ARG A 156 -34.26 -6.68 4.15
CA ARG A 156 -34.45 -6.88 2.69
C ARG A 156 -33.43 -6.01 1.95
N LYS A 157 -32.90 -6.45 0.80
CA LYS A 157 -32.29 -5.52 -0.17
C LYS A 157 -32.28 -6.05 -1.61
N ALA A 158 -32.59 -5.13 -2.53
CA ALA A 158 -32.27 -5.12 -3.96
C ALA A 158 -30.77 -4.80 -4.14
N GLY A 159 -30.07 -5.01 -5.25
CA GLY A 159 -30.36 -5.39 -6.64
C GLY A 159 -29.01 -5.19 -7.36
N LEU A 160 -28.63 -6.11 -8.24
CA LEU A 160 -27.25 -6.36 -8.68
C LEU A 160 -26.78 -5.49 -9.88
N ASN A 161 -25.46 -5.33 -9.99
CA ASN A 161 -24.73 -5.16 -11.26
C ASN A 161 -23.43 -5.98 -11.25
N VAL A 162 -22.96 -6.31 -12.46
CA VAL A 162 -22.05 -7.39 -12.89
C VAL A 162 -20.65 -7.37 -12.23
N ILE A 163 -20.16 -8.56 -11.86
CA ILE A 163 -18.91 -8.81 -11.10
C ILE A 163 -17.80 -9.30 -12.06
N GLU A 164 -16.58 -8.78 -11.88
CA GLU A 164 -15.38 -9.24 -12.57
C GLU A 164 -14.87 -10.57 -11.95
N GLU A 165 -14.79 -11.64 -12.76
CA GLU A 165 -14.64 -13.03 -12.27
C GLU A 165 -13.18 -13.49 -12.02
N ARG A 166 -12.15 -12.68 -12.34
CA ARG A 166 -10.75 -13.15 -12.38
C ARG A 166 -9.97 -13.01 -11.07
N GLU A 167 -10.37 -12.11 -10.19
CA GLU A 167 -9.76 -11.92 -8.87
C GLU A 167 -10.72 -12.39 -7.76
N PRO A 168 -10.22 -12.92 -6.63
CA PRO A 168 -11.07 -13.19 -5.48
C PRO A 168 -11.77 -11.92 -5.01
N SER A 169 -13.06 -12.01 -4.68
CA SER A 169 -13.81 -10.89 -4.13
C SER A 169 -13.17 -10.37 -2.83
N HIS A 170 -13.25 -9.07 -2.59
CA HIS A 170 -12.70 -8.49 -1.36
C HIS A 170 -13.60 -8.81 -0.15
N PRO A 171 -13.09 -9.33 0.97
CA PRO A 171 -13.92 -9.82 2.08
C PRO A 171 -14.53 -8.74 2.98
N ARG A 172 -14.48 -7.46 2.59
CA ARG A 172 -14.72 -6.31 3.48
C ARG A 172 -16.13 -6.30 4.06
N PHE A 173 -17.12 -6.77 3.31
CA PHE A 173 -18.50 -6.75 3.81
C PHE A 173 -18.70 -7.73 4.97
N ILE A 174 -17.93 -8.81 5.00
CA ILE A 174 -17.98 -9.80 6.07
C ILE A 174 -16.95 -9.45 7.16
N THR A 175 -15.69 -9.19 6.79
CA THR A 175 -14.64 -8.96 7.79
C THR A 175 -14.66 -7.57 8.41
N GLN A 176 -15.25 -6.56 7.77
CA GLN A 176 -15.27 -5.18 8.27
C GLN A 176 -16.70 -4.67 8.51
N LEU A 177 -17.60 -4.72 7.51
CA LEU A 177 -18.95 -4.17 7.66
C LEU A 177 -19.77 -4.95 8.69
N LEU A 178 -19.90 -6.28 8.52
CA LEU A 178 -20.63 -7.11 9.49
C LEU A 178 -19.98 -7.03 10.88
N THR A 179 -18.65 -7.04 10.96
CA THR A 179 -17.89 -6.77 12.18
C THR A 179 -18.32 -5.45 12.82
N GLY A 180 -18.38 -4.34 12.06
CA GLY A 180 -18.81 -3.04 12.56
C GLY A 180 -20.28 -3.00 13.00
N ILE A 181 -21.17 -3.70 12.28
CA ILE A 181 -22.58 -3.84 12.68
C ILE A 181 -22.68 -4.57 14.03
N LEU A 182 -21.95 -5.66 14.21
CA LEU A 182 -21.97 -6.42 15.47
C LEU A 182 -21.42 -5.61 16.64
N TYR A 183 -20.39 -4.78 16.44
CA TYR A 183 -19.93 -3.81 17.43
C TYR A 183 -21.02 -2.80 17.81
N GLY A 184 -21.71 -2.23 16.81
CA GLY A 184 -22.79 -1.27 17.04
C GLY A 184 -24.01 -1.85 17.77
N GLN A 185 -24.16 -3.17 17.77
CA GLN A 185 -25.25 -3.90 18.41
C GLN A 185 -24.91 -4.40 19.83
N GLY A 186 -23.86 -3.84 20.45
CA GLY A 186 -23.40 -4.22 21.79
C GLY A 186 -22.34 -5.33 21.80
N GLY A 187 -21.79 -5.68 20.64
CA GLY A 187 -20.66 -6.59 20.53
C GLY A 187 -19.36 -5.97 21.06
N ARG A 188 -18.49 -6.81 21.62
CA ARG A 188 -17.16 -6.44 22.12
C ARG A 188 -16.08 -7.29 21.48
N ALA A 189 -14.84 -6.82 21.49
CA ALA A 189 -13.72 -7.63 21.00
C ALA A 189 -13.65 -8.95 21.80
N ALA A 190 -13.68 -10.09 21.10
CA ALA A 190 -13.54 -11.38 21.75
C ALA A 190 -12.06 -11.69 22.02
N ASP A 191 -11.76 -12.09 23.25
CA ASP A 191 -10.45 -12.60 23.61
C ASP A 191 -10.33 -14.07 23.17
N ILE A 192 -9.83 -14.27 21.95
CA ILE A 192 -9.66 -15.58 21.34
C ILE A 192 -8.20 -15.90 21.08
N LYS A 193 -7.87 -17.19 21.17
CA LYS A 193 -6.53 -17.69 20.88
C LYS A 193 -6.33 -17.80 19.36
N ARG A 194 -5.55 -16.89 18.80
CA ARG A 194 -5.18 -16.88 17.37
C ARG A 194 -3.98 -17.77 17.10
N PHE A 195 -3.89 -18.28 15.89
CA PHE A 195 -2.72 -19.03 15.41
C PHE A 195 -2.33 -18.60 14.00
N SER A 196 -1.03 -18.67 13.72
CA SER A 196 -0.49 -18.34 12.40
C SER A 196 -0.40 -19.56 11.51
N LYS A 197 -0.78 -19.40 10.24
CA LYS A 197 -0.74 -20.47 9.24
C LYS A 197 0.05 -20.02 8.01
N ARG A 198 0.97 -20.90 7.59
CA ARG A 198 1.63 -20.79 6.29
C ARG A 198 0.65 -21.26 5.21
N ILE A 199 0.12 -20.31 4.45
CA ILE A 199 -0.77 -20.54 3.32
C ILE A 199 0.08 -20.98 2.13
N ASN A 200 -0.23 -22.18 1.66
CA ASN A 200 0.44 -22.80 0.52
C ASN A 200 -0.59 -22.85 -0.61
N ASP A 201 -0.83 -21.68 -1.17
CA ASP A 201 -1.64 -21.44 -2.34
C ASP A 201 -0.72 -21.25 -3.56
N ASP A 202 -1.25 -21.44 -4.75
CA ASP A 202 -0.51 -21.34 -6.01
C ASP A 202 -1.49 -20.94 -7.12
N VAL A 203 -1.05 -20.11 -8.05
CA VAL A 203 -1.88 -19.65 -9.19
C VAL A 203 -1.27 -20.25 -10.45
N ARG A 204 -1.90 -21.32 -10.96
CA ARG A 204 -1.45 -22.02 -12.17
C ARG A 204 -2.37 -21.68 -13.32
N TRP A 205 -1.79 -21.18 -14.40
CA TRP A 205 -2.56 -20.75 -15.55
C TRP A 205 -1.83 -21.09 -16.85
N LEU A 206 -2.52 -21.80 -17.74
CA LEU A 206 -2.09 -22.01 -19.11
C LEU A 206 -3.30 -21.96 -20.04
N ASN A 207 -3.49 -20.85 -20.75
CA ASN A 207 -4.56 -20.67 -21.75
C ASN A 207 -5.98 -21.02 -21.24
N ALA A 208 -6.30 -20.67 -19.99
CA ALA A 208 -7.58 -20.99 -19.35
C ALA A 208 -8.39 -19.73 -19.01
N LYS A 209 -9.74 -19.84 -18.91
CA LYS A 209 -10.59 -18.70 -18.49
C LYS A 209 -10.29 -18.28 -17.03
N LEU A 210 -10.17 -19.27 -16.15
CA LEU A 210 -9.84 -19.11 -14.74
C LEU A 210 -8.58 -19.93 -14.42
N PRO A 211 -7.65 -19.40 -13.59
CA PRO A 211 -6.48 -20.14 -13.17
C PRO A 211 -6.87 -21.25 -12.20
N TRP A 212 -6.10 -22.33 -12.19
CA TRP A 212 -6.17 -23.28 -11.09
C TRP A 212 -5.66 -22.63 -9.80
N ARG A 213 -6.42 -22.81 -8.73
CA ARG A 213 -6.08 -22.39 -7.38
C ARG A 213 -6.38 -23.48 -6.38
N ARG A 214 -5.75 -23.40 -5.21
CA ARG A 214 -6.05 -24.37 -4.15
C ARG A 214 -7.47 -24.17 -3.62
N SER A 215 -8.21 -25.28 -3.43
CA SER A 215 -9.59 -25.25 -2.93
C SER A 215 -9.74 -24.36 -1.67
N PRO A 216 -10.65 -23.37 -1.70
CA PRO A 216 -10.93 -22.51 -0.54
C PRO A 216 -11.52 -23.31 0.61
N ILE A 217 -12.35 -24.31 0.31
CA ILE A 217 -12.96 -25.23 1.27
C ILE A 217 -11.91 -25.96 2.10
N TRP A 218 -10.79 -26.36 1.48
CA TRP A 218 -9.68 -26.96 2.22
C TRP A 218 -9.01 -26.01 3.22
N LEU A 219 -9.01 -24.69 2.96
CA LEU A 219 -8.53 -23.74 3.97
C LEU A 219 -9.55 -23.59 5.10
N VAL A 220 -10.83 -23.43 4.77
CA VAL A 220 -11.93 -23.29 5.75
C VAL A 220 -11.94 -24.48 6.70
N LEU A 221 -11.98 -25.72 6.19
CA LEU A 221 -11.94 -26.94 6.99
C LEU A 221 -10.72 -26.97 7.91
N ARG A 222 -9.54 -26.62 7.39
CA ARG A 222 -8.31 -26.61 8.18
C ARG A 222 -8.32 -25.55 9.27
N VAL A 223 -8.87 -24.37 9.01
CA VAL A 223 -8.94 -23.28 10.00
C VAL A 223 -9.98 -23.61 11.06
N ALA A 224 -11.19 -24.03 10.66
CA ALA A 224 -12.26 -24.42 11.57
C ALA A 224 -11.88 -25.59 12.48
N LEU A 225 -11.23 -26.64 11.93
CA LEU A 225 -10.71 -27.74 12.72
C LEU A 225 -9.60 -27.30 13.66
N GLN A 226 -8.66 -26.49 13.17
CA GLN A 226 -7.52 -26.05 13.97
C GLN A 226 -7.96 -25.13 15.11
N SER A 227 -8.88 -24.19 14.87
CA SER A 227 -9.40 -23.28 15.90
C SER A 227 -10.23 -24.04 16.94
N SER A 228 -11.08 -24.98 16.52
CA SER A 228 -11.92 -25.76 17.45
C SER A 228 -11.12 -26.80 18.26
N LEU A 229 -9.99 -27.27 17.72
CA LEU A 229 -9.06 -28.18 18.41
C LEU A 229 -7.93 -27.46 19.17
N PHE A 230 -7.84 -26.13 19.10
CA PHE A 230 -6.75 -25.39 19.72
C PHE A 230 -7.11 -24.88 21.11
N GLU A 231 -6.46 -25.42 22.13
CA GLU A 231 -6.63 -25.00 23.53
C GLU A 231 -5.55 -24.02 24.01
N GLY A 232 -4.66 -23.57 23.12
CA GLY A 232 -3.64 -22.55 23.42
C GLY A 232 -2.28 -23.04 23.87
N ILE A 233 -2.07 -24.35 24.03
CA ILE A 233 -0.77 -24.93 24.40
C ILE A 233 -0.11 -25.55 23.17
N ASP A 234 -0.82 -26.43 22.47
CA ASP A 234 -0.35 -27.02 21.23
C ASP A 234 -1.51 -27.28 20.24
N HIS A 235 -1.16 -27.81 19.06
CA HIS A 235 -2.12 -28.25 18.05
C HIS A 235 -2.02 -29.76 17.83
N LEU A 236 -1.76 -30.54 18.88
CA LEU A 236 -1.47 -31.96 18.74
C LEU A 236 -2.66 -32.72 18.13
N ASP A 237 -3.86 -32.59 18.67
CA ASP A 237 -5.07 -33.25 18.16
C ASP A 237 -5.33 -32.93 16.69
N TYR A 238 -5.23 -31.65 16.32
CA TYR A 238 -5.34 -31.21 14.93
C TYR A 238 -4.27 -31.83 14.04
N LYS A 239 -3.00 -31.83 14.46
CA LYS A 239 -1.89 -32.39 13.68
C LYS A 239 -2.01 -33.91 13.53
N THR A 240 -2.45 -34.60 14.57
CA THR A 240 -2.70 -36.05 14.58
C THR A 240 -3.85 -36.40 13.64
N PHE A 241 -4.98 -35.69 13.73
CA PHE A 241 -6.11 -35.88 12.82
C PHE A 241 -5.71 -35.63 11.36
N ILE A 242 -5.00 -34.55 11.05
CA ILE A 242 -4.54 -34.28 9.69
C ILE A 242 -3.64 -35.40 9.18
N THR A 243 -2.79 -35.98 10.03
CA THR A 243 -1.94 -37.11 9.64
C THR A 243 -2.76 -38.37 9.36
N PHE A 244 -3.77 -38.65 10.20
CA PHE A 244 -4.74 -39.73 9.99
C PHE A 244 -5.57 -39.55 8.70
N PHE A 245 -6.00 -38.33 8.41
CA PHE A 245 -6.69 -38.00 7.16
C PHE A 245 -5.80 -38.25 5.94
N LEU A 246 -4.53 -37.82 5.97
CA LEU A 246 -3.58 -38.09 4.88
C LEU A 246 -3.38 -39.60 4.68
N ALA A 247 -3.21 -40.37 5.76
CA ALA A 247 -3.09 -41.83 5.68
C ALA A 247 -4.35 -42.46 5.05
N SER A 248 -5.54 -42.02 5.46
CA SER A 248 -6.79 -42.54 4.91
C SER A 248 -6.97 -42.22 3.41
N VAL A 249 -6.53 -41.06 2.93
CA VAL A 249 -6.61 -40.72 1.50
C VAL A 249 -5.60 -41.55 0.71
N LEU A 250 -4.39 -41.75 1.26
CA LEU A 250 -3.37 -42.63 0.67
C LEU A 250 -3.86 -44.07 0.53
N ASP A 251 -4.51 -44.62 1.56
CA ASP A 251 -5.08 -45.97 1.49
C ASP A 251 -6.17 -46.10 0.42
N LYS A 252 -7.02 -45.07 0.25
CA LYS A 252 -8.03 -45.02 -0.81
C LYS A 252 -7.38 -45.01 -2.20
N ALA A 253 -6.32 -44.22 -2.41
CA ALA A 253 -5.58 -44.19 -3.68
C ALA A 253 -4.88 -45.53 -3.97
N ARG A 254 -4.28 -46.14 -2.94
CA ARG A 254 -3.66 -47.47 -3.04
C ARG A 254 -4.68 -48.54 -3.41
N ALA A 255 -5.83 -48.58 -2.75
CA ALA A 255 -6.89 -49.55 -3.02
C ALA A 255 -7.44 -49.46 -4.45
N LYS A 256 -7.34 -48.27 -5.08
CA LYS A 256 -7.71 -48.04 -6.48
C LYS A 256 -6.59 -48.33 -7.49
N GLY A 257 -5.43 -48.79 -7.05
CA GLY A 257 -4.32 -49.14 -7.94
C GLY A 257 -3.70 -47.93 -8.63
N TRP A 258 -3.67 -46.77 -7.97
CA TRP A 258 -3.02 -45.58 -8.51
C TRP A 258 -1.52 -45.79 -8.76
N ARG A 259 -0.99 -44.99 -9.68
CA ARG A 259 0.42 -45.02 -10.11
C ARG A 259 1.39 -44.88 -8.92
N SER A 260 2.49 -45.65 -8.96
CA SER A 260 3.47 -45.74 -7.86
C SER A 260 4.11 -44.39 -7.52
N ASP A 261 4.37 -43.55 -8.53
CA ASP A 261 4.93 -42.21 -8.36
C ASP A 261 4.00 -41.27 -7.57
N MET A 262 2.68 -41.33 -7.81
CA MET A 262 1.71 -40.55 -7.05
C MET A 262 1.58 -41.03 -5.61
N LEU A 263 1.56 -42.36 -5.40
CA LEU A 263 1.55 -42.94 -4.06
C LEU A 263 2.80 -42.57 -3.26
N ASP A 264 3.97 -42.52 -3.89
CA ASP A 264 5.23 -42.09 -3.25
C ASP A 264 5.20 -40.61 -2.84
N VAL A 265 4.69 -39.72 -3.71
CA VAL A 265 4.50 -38.30 -3.36
C VAL A 265 3.56 -38.14 -2.15
N MET A 266 2.45 -38.86 -2.15
CA MET A 266 1.47 -38.84 -1.06
C MET A 266 2.07 -39.37 0.25
N LYS A 267 2.75 -40.52 0.17
CA LYS A 267 3.48 -41.15 1.28
C LYS A 267 4.52 -40.20 1.87
N LYS A 268 5.37 -39.59 1.04
CA LYS A 268 6.39 -38.62 1.49
C LYS A 268 5.78 -37.43 2.23
N LYS A 269 4.60 -36.95 1.85
CA LYS A 269 3.91 -35.86 2.56
C LYS A 269 3.39 -36.32 3.92
N MET A 270 2.75 -37.49 3.96
CA MET A 270 2.25 -38.12 5.18
C MET A 270 3.40 -38.41 6.17
N CYS A 271 4.47 -39.09 5.73
CA CYS A 271 5.64 -39.40 6.55
C CYS A 271 6.31 -38.12 7.10
N ARG A 272 6.43 -37.06 6.28
CA ARG A 272 6.92 -35.75 6.76
C ARG A 272 6.02 -35.11 7.81
N ARG A 273 4.71 -35.39 7.78
CA ARG A 273 3.77 -34.90 8.80
C ARG A 273 3.88 -35.72 10.08
N LEU A 274 4.03 -37.04 9.97
CA LEU A 274 4.27 -37.95 11.10
C LEU A 274 5.60 -37.63 11.80
N ALA A 275 6.69 -37.44 11.05
CA ALA A 275 7.99 -37.08 11.61
C ALA A 275 7.94 -35.78 12.43
N LYS A 276 7.02 -34.87 12.10
CA LYS A 276 6.78 -33.63 12.88
C LYS A 276 5.96 -33.84 14.14
N LEU A 277 5.25 -34.97 14.27
CA LEU A 277 4.56 -35.37 15.51
C LEU A 277 5.54 -36.03 16.50
N GLY A 278 6.62 -36.64 16.01
CA GLY A 278 7.67 -37.22 16.86
C GLY A 278 7.11 -38.29 17.81
N SER A 279 7.51 -38.22 19.09
CA SER A 279 7.05 -39.13 20.14
C SER A 279 5.57 -38.97 20.49
N SER A 280 4.91 -37.89 20.04
CA SER A 280 3.49 -37.64 20.28
C SER A 280 2.57 -38.32 19.25
N ALA A 281 3.12 -39.08 18.30
CA ALA A 281 2.34 -39.80 17.30
C ALA A 281 1.70 -41.08 17.89
N PRO A 282 0.37 -41.27 17.82
CA PRO A 282 -0.29 -42.49 18.29
C PRO A 282 0.21 -43.77 17.62
N LEU A 283 0.29 -44.87 18.38
CA LEU A 283 0.81 -46.17 17.93
C LEU A 283 0.04 -46.73 16.72
N TYR A 284 -1.29 -46.60 16.67
CA TYR A 284 -2.09 -47.08 15.54
C TYR A 284 -1.75 -46.38 14.20
N LEU A 285 -1.25 -45.14 14.24
CA LEU A 285 -0.75 -44.43 13.07
C LEU A 285 0.62 -44.97 12.64
N GLN A 286 1.46 -45.39 13.58
CA GLN A 286 2.77 -45.99 13.30
C GLN A 286 2.61 -47.39 12.69
N GLU A 287 1.73 -48.22 13.24
CA GLU A 287 1.43 -49.58 12.74
C GLU A 287 0.85 -49.56 11.31
N SER A 288 -0.04 -48.62 11.01
CA SER A 288 -0.60 -48.45 9.65
C SER A 288 0.48 -48.18 8.59
N ILE A 289 1.61 -47.60 9.00
CA ILE A 289 2.73 -47.22 8.14
C ILE A 289 3.71 -48.38 7.97
N GLU A 290 4.01 -49.13 9.04
CA GLU A 290 4.84 -50.34 8.96
C GLU A 290 4.23 -51.38 8.00
N ILE A 291 2.90 -51.57 8.06
CA ILE A 291 2.17 -52.45 7.14
C ILE A 291 2.28 -51.95 5.69
N GLN A 292 2.32 -50.64 5.45
CA GLN A 292 2.52 -50.07 4.10
C GLN A 292 3.98 -50.12 3.64
N GLN A 293 4.94 -50.09 4.56
CA GLN A 293 6.37 -50.20 4.29
C GLN A 293 6.77 -51.64 3.94
N GLN A 294 6.17 -52.63 4.61
CA GLN A 294 6.36 -54.06 4.33
C GLN A 294 5.63 -54.54 3.06
N ARG A 295 4.62 -53.80 2.56
CA ARG A 295 3.82 -54.18 1.38
C ARG A 295 4.15 -53.39 0.11
N SER A 296 5.13 -52.49 0.16
CA SER A 296 5.76 -51.98 -1.06
C SER A 296 6.56 -53.14 -1.64
N SER A 297 6.31 -53.51 -2.90
CA SER A 297 6.89 -54.67 -3.60
C SER A 297 8.28 -55.02 -3.07
N ASP A 298 8.40 -56.21 -2.47
CA ASP A 298 9.59 -56.69 -1.78
C ASP A 298 10.84 -56.24 -2.53
N TRP A 299 11.64 -55.39 -1.88
CA TRP A 299 12.97 -55.07 -2.35
C TRP A 299 13.69 -56.40 -2.53
N ASN A 300 13.84 -56.83 -3.78
CA ASN A 300 14.45 -58.08 -4.16
C ASN A 300 15.80 -57.76 -4.79
N PRO A 301 16.86 -57.59 -3.99
CA PRO A 301 18.20 -57.25 -4.48
C PRO A 301 18.76 -58.32 -5.42
N SER A 302 18.18 -59.52 -5.46
CA SER A 302 18.52 -60.59 -6.39
C SER A 302 18.02 -60.34 -7.82
N LYS A 303 17.11 -59.37 -8.02
CA LYS A 303 16.63 -58.93 -9.34
C LYS A 303 17.27 -57.63 -9.82
N LEU A 304 18.13 -56.99 -9.01
CA LEU A 304 18.83 -55.77 -9.41
C LEU A 304 19.89 -56.14 -10.46
N ASP A 305 19.73 -55.61 -11.66
CA ASP A 305 20.82 -55.59 -12.62
C ASP A 305 21.54 -54.27 -12.42
N ILE A 306 22.56 -54.29 -11.55
CA ILE A 306 23.29 -53.06 -11.17
C ILE A 306 23.76 -52.31 -12.42
N ILE A 307 24.12 -53.00 -13.50
CA ILE A 307 24.60 -52.35 -14.72
C ILE A 307 23.42 -51.74 -15.48
N ALA A 308 22.36 -52.49 -15.75
CA ALA A 308 21.20 -51.97 -16.48
C ALA A 308 20.44 -50.88 -15.69
N ASP A 309 20.31 -51.04 -14.38
CA ASP A 309 19.55 -50.16 -13.49
C ASP A 309 20.31 -48.87 -13.12
N THR A 310 21.64 -48.84 -13.27
CA THR A 310 22.44 -47.60 -13.13
C THR A 310 22.62 -46.85 -14.45
N ILE A 311 22.31 -47.49 -15.59
CA ILE A 311 22.32 -46.85 -16.91
C ILE A 311 20.95 -46.24 -17.17
N ILE A 312 20.78 -44.99 -16.74
CA ILE A 312 19.62 -44.18 -17.12
C ILE A 312 19.82 -43.68 -18.55
N THR A 313 19.11 -44.32 -19.50
CA THR A 313 19.05 -43.87 -20.89
C THR A 313 18.11 -42.67 -20.97
N LEU A 314 18.66 -41.51 -21.31
CA LEU A 314 17.95 -40.24 -21.43
C LEU A 314 17.89 -39.78 -22.91
N PRO A 315 17.20 -40.55 -23.79
CA PRO A 315 17.31 -40.38 -25.24
C PRO A 315 16.86 -38.99 -25.71
N ASN A 316 15.88 -38.40 -25.03
CA ASN A 316 15.31 -37.10 -25.40
C ASN A 316 15.87 -35.92 -24.57
N SER A 317 16.74 -36.19 -23.60
CA SER A 317 17.24 -35.17 -22.68
C SER A 317 18.49 -34.48 -23.21
N SER A 318 19.11 -35.00 -24.28
CA SER A 318 20.32 -34.44 -24.87
C SER A 318 20.11 -32.99 -25.34
N SER A 319 19.01 -32.70 -26.02
CA SER A 319 18.67 -31.34 -26.45
C SER A 319 18.43 -30.40 -25.27
N TYR A 320 17.71 -30.86 -24.25
CA TYR A 320 17.44 -30.11 -23.02
C TYR A 320 18.71 -29.84 -22.21
N ILE A 321 19.53 -30.87 -21.95
CA ILE A 321 20.79 -30.74 -21.22
C ILE A 321 21.79 -29.87 -21.98
N LYS A 322 21.90 -30.04 -23.30
CA LYS A 322 22.68 -29.13 -24.15
C LYS A 322 22.13 -27.72 -24.07
N SER A 323 20.81 -27.52 -24.10
CA SER A 323 20.22 -26.18 -23.97
C SER A 323 20.54 -25.52 -22.63
N ILE A 324 20.57 -26.28 -21.52
CA ILE A 324 20.94 -25.78 -20.19
C ILE A 324 22.45 -25.48 -20.12
N LEU A 325 23.29 -26.39 -20.61
CA LEU A 325 24.74 -26.20 -20.63
C LEU A 325 25.14 -25.01 -21.53
N HIS A 326 24.49 -24.85 -22.68
CA HIS A 326 24.64 -23.67 -23.54
C HIS A 326 24.06 -22.40 -22.90
N ARG A 327 23.05 -22.50 -22.03
CA ARG A 327 22.51 -21.37 -21.25
C ARG A 327 23.52 -20.88 -20.18
N THR A 328 24.36 -21.78 -19.65
CA THR A 328 25.46 -21.43 -18.72
C THR A 328 26.74 -20.95 -19.40
N SER A 329 26.99 -21.32 -20.67
CA SER A 329 28.20 -20.93 -21.41
C SER A 329 27.99 -19.80 -22.41
N SER A 330 26.75 -19.45 -22.73
CA SER A 330 26.46 -18.13 -23.27
C SER A 330 26.79 -17.13 -22.18
N PRO A 331 27.63 -16.11 -22.42
CA PRO A 331 27.56 -14.92 -21.59
C PRO A 331 26.11 -14.47 -21.74
N GLN A 332 25.29 -14.76 -20.73
CA GLN A 332 24.05 -14.02 -20.56
C GLN A 332 24.47 -12.56 -20.77
N PRO A 333 23.84 -11.78 -21.67
CA PRO A 333 23.90 -10.35 -21.45
C PRO A 333 23.46 -10.23 -20.01
N VAL A 334 24.38 -9.82 -19.12
CA VAL A 334 24.00 -9.38 -17.80
C VAL A 334 22.92 -8.39 -18.15
N SER A 335 21.64 -8.72 -17.94
CA SER A 335 20.63 -7.69 -18.14
C SER A 335 21.13 -6.64 -17.18
N PRO A 336 21.60 -5.47 -17.66
CA PRO A 336 22.09 -4.49 -16.73
C PRO A 336 20.96 -4.37 -15.73
N PHE A 337 21.25 -4.67 -14.46
CA PHE A 337 20.31 -4.39 -13.42
C PHE A 337 20.22 -2.88 -13.45
N SER A 338 19.27 -2.42 -14.26
CA SER A 338 18.84 -1.06 -14.42
C SER A 338 17.51 -1.07 -13.71
N PRO A 339 17.49 -1.14 -12.36
CA PRO A 339 16.27 -0.78 -11.67
C PRO A 339 15.89 0.58 -12.25
N SER A 340 14.63 0.75 -12.64
CA SER A 340 14.04 2.07 -12.84
C SER A 340 13.96 2.76 -11.49
N HIS A 341 15.12 2.98 -10.88
CA HIS A 341 15.28 3.81 -9.71
C HIS A 341 15.35 5.21 -10.27
N ILE A 342 14.34 6.01 -9.94
CA ILE A 342 14.41 7.43 -10.17
C ILE A 342 15.58 7.96 -9.33
N PRO A 343 16.43 8.85 -9.86
CA PRO A 343 17.51 9.42 -9.08
C PRO A 343 16.91 10.13 -7.85
N ARG A 344 17.05 9.52 -6.68
CA ARG A 344 16.76 10.18 -5.40
C ARG A 344 17.57 11.47 -5.32
N LEU A 345 17.04 12.47 -4.61
CA LEU A 345 17.80 13.70 -4.35
C LEU A 345 19.12 13.38 -3.60
N LYS A 346 19.20 12.21 -2.93
CA LYS A 346 20.38 11.69 -2.22
C LYS A 346 20.90 12.71 -1.20
N ASP A 347 21.91 12.30 -0.44
CA ASP A 347 22.60 13.16 0.51
C ASP A 347 23.52 14.16 -0.23
N ASP A 348 22.92 15.07 -1.00
CA ASP A 348 23.62 16.07 -1.79
C ASP A 348 23.92 17.30 -0.92
N SER A 349 25.21 17.59 -0.74
CA SER A 349 25.67 18.76 0.03
C SER A 349 25.75 20.06 -0.79
N ASP A 350 25.61 19.99 -2.12
CA ASP A 350 25.63 21.17 -2.99
C ASP A 350 24.21 21.55 -3.44
N PHE A 351 23.69 22.62 -2.86
CA PHE A 351 22.35 23.14 -3.17
C PHE A 351 22.24 23.72 -4.58
N SER A 352 23.36 24.02 -5.26
CA SER A 352 23.35 24.49 -6.65
C SER A 352 22.76 23.46 -7.61
N LEU A 353 22.71 22.19 -7.20
CA LEU A 353 22.14 21.10 -7.98
C LEU A 353 20.60 21.01 -7.83
N PHE A 354 19.99 21.72 -6.89
CA PHE A 354 18.54 21.73 -6.68
C PHE A 354 17.86 22.75 -7.59
N THR A 355 17.95 22.50 -8.90
CA THR A 355 17.22 23.28 -9.90
C THR A 355 15.72 22.99 -9.86
N LYS A 356 14.93 23.93 -10.40
CA LYS A 356 13.47 23.80 -10.48
C LYS A 356 13.03 22.48 -11.13
N ASP A 357 13.63 22.15 -12.27
CA ASP A 357 13.27 20.93 -13.01
C ASP A 357 13.63 19.66 -12.22
N ARG A 358 14.76 19.67 -11.48
CA ARG A 358 15.17 18.52 -10.66
C ARG A 358 14.25 18.30 -9.47
N LEU A 359 13.92 19.37 -8.74
CA LEU A 359 13.04 19.29 -7.57
C LEU A 359 11.61 18.90 -7.98
N SER A 360 11.03 19.60 -8.96
CA SER A 360 9.67 19.31 -9.43
C SER A 360 9.52 17.88 -9.94
N PHE A 361 10.49 17.37 -10.72
CA PHE A 361 10.51 15.99 -11.19
C PHE A 361 10.66 14.97 -10.03
N ALA A 362 11.55 15.24 -9.08
CA ALA A 362 11.75 14.36 -7.93
C ALA A 362 10.49 14.26 -7.05
N PHE A 363 9.86 15.40 -6.77
CA PHE A 363 8.64 15.46 -5.95
C PHE A 363 7.41 14.87 -6.64
N SER A 364 7.34 14.89 -7.97
CA SER A 364 6.21 14.29 -8.70
C SER A 364 6.25 12.76 -8.73
N GLU A 365 7.45 12.17 -8.81
CA GLU A 365 7.60 10.72 -8.96
C GLU A 365 7.58 9.97 -7.61
N ASP A 366 8.28 10.49 -6.59
CA ASP A 366 8.38 9.85 -5.26
C ASP A 366 8.20 10.87 -4.13
N LYS A 367 6.97 11.38 -4.02
CA LYS A 367 6.58 12.52 -3.19
C LYS A 367 7.20 12.51 -1.79
N PHE A 368 6.94 11.47 -1.01
CA PHE A 368 7.35 11.43 0.40
C PHE A 368 8.85 11.20 0.57
N ILE A 369 9.46 10.35 -0.26
CA ILE A 369 10.89 10.03 -0.13
C ILE A 369 11.75 11.20 -0.62
N ALA A 370 11.35 11.87 -1.70
CA ALA A 370 12.06 13.02 -2.23
C ALA A 370 11.96 14.23 -1.27
N LEU A 371 10.79 14.48 -0.67
CA LEU A 371 10.64 15.52 0.35
C LEU A 371 11.53 15.23 1.57
N ALA A 372 11.52 14.00 2.08
CA ALA A 372 12.38 13.61 3.20
C ALA A 372 13.89 13.71 2.87
N ASP A 373 14.31 13.36 1.65
CA ASP A 373 15.71 13.53 1.22
C ASP A 373 16.11 15.02 1.19
N PHE A 374 15.23 15.88 0.70
CA PHE A 374 15.48 17.32 0.66
C PHE A 374 15.53 17.94 2.07
N GLU A 375 14.59 17.57 2.94
CA GLU A 375 14.57 17.97 4.36
C GLU A 375 15.85 17.53 5.07
N TYR A 376 16.32 16.32 4.80
CA TYR A 376 17.59 15.83 5.32
C TYR A 376 18.79 16.67 4.85
N CYS A 377 18.82 17.05 3.56
CA CYS A 377 19.88 17.92 3.04
C CYS A 377 19.85 19.31 3.68
N VAL A 378 18.66 19.88 3.85
CA VAL A 378 18.45 21.17 4.53
C VAL A 378 18.90 21.13 5.99
N GLU A 379 18.55 20.07 6.70
CA GLU A 379 18.93 19.90 8.11
C GLU A 379 20.45 19.71 8.28
N ASN A 380 21.11 18.95 7.39
CA ASN A 380 22.49 18.49 7.63
C ASN A 380 23.57 19.26 6.84
N HIS A 381 23.24 19.89 5.71
CA HIS A 381 24.25 20.50 4.81
C HIS A 381 24.08 22.00 4.55
N LEU A 382 22.90 22.57 4.78
CA LEU A 382 22.60 23.96 4.40
C LEU A 382 23.60 24.97 4.98
N ASP A 383 23.87 24.92 6.29
CA ASP A 383 24.79 25.85 6.94
C ASP A 383 26.24 25.68 6.46
N GLY A 384 26.67 24.44 6.21
CA GLY A 384 28.00 24.13 5.69
C GLY A 384 28.19 24.64 4.27
N TRP A 385 27.21 24.40 3.40
CA TRP A 385 27.18 24.91 2.04
C TRP A 385 27.18 26.44 2.03
N LEU A 386 26.32 27.07 2.83
CA LEU A 386 26.16 28.53 2.89
C LEU A 386 27.48 29.22 3.26
N SER A 387 28.22 28.68 4.23
CA SER A 387 29.48 29.24 4.71
C SER A 387 30.53 29.40 3.60
N SER A 388 30.49 28.56 2.57
CA SER A 388 31.40 28.62 1.41
C SER A 388 30.94 29.59 0.32
N ALA A 389 29.67 30.00 0.36
CA ALA A 389 28.97 30.54 -0.79
C ALA A 389 28.48 32.00 -0.58
N LEU A 390 28.27 32.47 0.65
CA LEU A 390 27.67 33.77 1.08
C LEU A 390 27.71 34.97 0.10
N HIS A 391 28.83 35.25 -0.57
CA HIS A 391 29.00 36.42 -1.44
C HIS A 391 28.67 36.19 -2.93
N GLN A 392 28.26 35.00 -3.33
CA GLN A 392 27.88 34.73 -4.73
C GLN A 392 26.47 35.22 -5.00
N SER A 393 26.29 36.00 -6.07
CA SER A 393 25.01 36.61 -6.44
C SER A 393 23.93 35.60 -6.87
N THR A 394 24.32 34.36 -7.21
CA THR A 394 23.42 33.31 -7.69
C THR A 394 22.66 32.57 -6.58
N ILE A 395 23.13 32.66 -5.33
CA ILE A 395 22.62 31.84 -4.21
C ILE A 395 21.21 32.21 -3.81
N SER A 396 20.88 33.50 -3.80
CA SER A 396 19.53 33.97 -3.48
C SER A 396 18.52 33.38 -4.46
N GLY A 397 18.89 33.26 -5.75
CA GLY A 397 18.10 32.56 -6.77
C GLY A 397 17.93 31.07 -6.48
N ILE A 398 19.02 30.37 -6.10
CA ILE A 398 18.98 28.94 -5.76
C ILE A 398 18.07 28.68 -4.56
N LEU A 399 18.24 29.44 -3.47
CA LEU A 399 17.43 29.31 -2.26
C LEU A 399 15.95 29.63 -2.51
N SER A 400 15.67 30.65 -3.34
CA SER A 400 14.30 30.97 -3.75
C SER A 400 13.63 29.79 -4.46
N VAL A 401 14.32 29.17 -5.43
CA VAL A 401 13.82 27.96 -6.11
C VAL A 401 13.57 26.82 -5.12
N CYS A 402 14.52 26.58 -4.21
CA CYS A 402 14.38 25.57 -3.17
C CYS A 402 13.13 25.80 -2.29
N ILE A 403 12.90 27.04 -1.83
CA ILE A 403 11.74 27.39 -0.99
C ILE A 403 10.44 27.15 -1.74
N PHE A 404 10.31 27.70 -2.96
CA PHE A 404 9.04 27.63 -3.69
C PHE A 404 8.68 26.21 -4.14
N GLU A 405 9.62 25.47 -4.72
CA GLU A 405 9.34 24.11 -5.20
C GLU A 405 9.07 23.14 -4.04
N TYR A 406 9.80 23.28 -2.93
CA TYR A 406 9.54 22.48 -1.72
C TYR A 406 8.18 22.82 -1.11
N MET A 407 7.87 24.10 -0.93
CA MET A 407 6.62 24.54 -0.30
C MET A 407 5.40 24.04 -1.07
N ILE A 408 5.38 24.18 -2.40
CA ILE A 408 4.27 23.71 -3.24
C ILE A 408 4.08 22.19 -3.11
N ALA A 409 5.17 21.42 -3.14
CA ALA A 409 5.11 19.96 -3.06
C ALA A 409 4.73 19.46 -1.66
N ALA A 410 5.33 20.04 -0.61
CA ALA A 410 5.15 19.66 0.79
C ALA A 410 3.76 20.03 1.31
N GLU A 411 3.23 21.20 0.99
CA GLU A 411 1.88 21.63 1.39
C GLU A 411 0.83 20.63 0.85
N ALA A 412 0.96 20.24 -0.41
CA ALA A 412 0.10 19.23 -1.00
C ALA A 412 0.35 17.80 -0.43
N ALA A 413 1.52 17.52 0.13
CA ALA A 413 1.88 16.21 0.71
C ALA A 413 1.37 16.03 2.14
N TYR A 414 1.53 17.06 2.95
CA TYR A 414 1.48 16.95 4.40
C TYR A 414 0.20 17.50 5.04
N ALA A 415 -0.72 18.09 4.25
CA ALA A 415 -1.98 18.69 4.71
C ALA A 415 -2.90 17.82 5.61
N SER A 416 -2.58 16.54 5.84
CA SER A 416 -3.31 15.61 6.69
C SER A 416 -2.54 15.15 7.92
N ASN A 417 -1.29 15.58 8.09
CA ASN A 417 -0.41 15.19 9.19
C ASN A 417 0.30 16.41 9.79
N ALA A 418 -0.13 16.80 10.99
CA ALA A 418 0.42 17.96 11.71
C ALA A 418 1.91 17.81 12.09
N GLU A 419 2.44 16.58 12.22
CA GLU A 419 3.87 16.37 12.45
C GLU A 419 4.68 16.68 11.20
N ASP A 420 4.24 16.19 10.03
CA ASP A 420 4.92 16.46 8.76
C ASP A 420 4.79 17.94 8.37
N GLU A 421 3.64 18.57 8.63
CA GLU A 421 3.47 20.03 8.50
C GLU A 421 4.47 20.80 9.36
N SER A 422 4.75 20.31 10.57
CA SER A 422 5.72 20.95 11.47
C SER A 422 7.15 20.85 10.93
N ILE A 423 7.51 19.72 10.33
CA ILE A 423 8.82 19.56 9.64
C ILE A 423 8.90 20.45 8.40
N MET A 424 7.82 20.57 7.64
CA MET A 424 7.76 21.48 6.49
C MET A 424 7.98 22.93 6.88
N LEU A 425 7.24 23.42 7.88
CA LEU A 425 7.40 24.79 8.36
C LEU A 425 8.82 25.05 8.89
N LEU A 426 9.40 24.08 9.61
CA LEU A 426 10.78 24.16 10.10
C LEU A 426 11.80 24.21 8.94
N THR A 427 11.59 23.43 7.88
CA THR A 427 12.46 23.40 6.70
C THR A 427 12.38 24.70 5.91
N ILE A 428 11.17 25.25 5.72
CA ILE A 428 10.94 26.53 5.03
C ILE A 428 11.64 27.67 5.79
N ILE A 429 11.46 27.75 7.11
CA ILE A 429 12.06 28.83 7.89
C ILE A 429 13.59 28.70 7.98
N ASN A 430 14.14 27.48 7.90
CA ASN A 430 15.58 27.26 7.80
C ASN A 430 16.16 27.81 6.48
N LEU A 431 15.51 27.51 5.36
CA LEU A 431 15.88 28.06 4.05
C LEU A 431 15.74 29.60 4.03
N TRP A 432 14.69 30.14 4.65
CA TRP A 432 14.51 31.58 4.81
C TRP A 432 15.65 32.22 5.62
N VAL A 433 16.08 31.59 6.73
CA VAL A 433 17.24 32.07 7.52
C VAL A 433 18.51 32.08 6.67
N ALA A 434 18.74 31.04 5.85
CA ALA A 434 19.87 31.03 4.92
C ALA A 434 19.80 32.16 3.89
N LEU A 435 18.59 32.46 3.39
CA LEU A 435 18.36 33.57 2.46
C LEU A 435 18.60 34.93 3.12
N ASP A 436 18.14 35.15 4.35
CA ASP A 436 18.38 36.39 5.12
C ASP A 436 19.89 36.58 5.40
N LYS A 437 20.62 35.51 5.78
CA LYS A 437 22.08 35.56 5.95
C LYS A 437 22.79 36.04 4.67
N VAL A 438 22.39 35.53 3.50
CA VAL A 438 22.94 35.93 2.20
C VAL A 438 22.56 37.36 1.85
N ALA A 439 21.29 37.73 2.04
CA ALA A 439 20.80 39.07 1.76
C ALA A 439 21.53 40.13 2.60
N VAL A 440 21.73 39.87 3.90
CA VAL A 440 22.48 40.74 4.80
C VAL A 440 23.97 40.81 4.42
N ALA A 441 24.57 39.69 3.99
CA ALA A 441 25.97 39.68 3.53
C ALA A 441 26.18 40.49 2.24
N GLN A 442 25.20 40.48 1.32
CA GLN A 442 25.25 41.20 0.05
C GLN A 442 24.81 42.66 0.17
N CYS A 443 23.86 42.94 1.08
CA CYS A 443 23.38 44.28 1.39
C CYS A 443 23.41 44.50 2.92
N PRO A 444 24.55 44.95 3.47
CA PRO A 444 24.71 45.16 4.91
C PRO A 444 23.69 46.14 5.53
N LEU A 445 23.08 47.00 4.70
CA LEU A 445 22.03 47.92 5.13
C LEU A 445 20.80 47.18 5.69
N LEU A 446 20.50 45.97 5.21
CA LEU A 446 19.37 45.15 5.69
C LEU A 446 19.51 44.73 7.16
N HIS A 447 20.73 44.68 7.68
CA HIS A 447 20.99 44.36 9.09
C HIS A 447 20.39 45.41 10.05
N ASP A 448 20.25 46.66 9.60
CA ASP A 448 19.71 47.75 10.44
C ASP A 448 18.19 47.66 10.65
N TYR A 449 17.48 46.78 9.93
CA TYR A 449 16.03 46.65 9.92
C TYR A 449 15.55 45.31 10.49
N SER A 450 14.30 45.31 10.95
CA SER A 450 13.60 44.13 11.44
C SER A 450 13.50 43.06 10.34
N PRO A 451 13.68 41.76 10.68
CA PRO A 451 13.48 40.65 9.74
C PRO A 451 12.01 40.36 9.41
N GLU A 452 11.04 41.06 10.03
CA GLU A 452 9.58 40.89 9.88
C GLU A 452 9.01 39.52 10.28
N VAL A 453 9.86 38.54 10.63
CA VAL A 453 9.44 37.23 11.16
C VAL A 453 9.25 37.32 12.67
N PRO A 454 8.05 37.01 13.22
CA PRO A 454 7.81 37.00 14.65
C PRO A 454 8.60 35.91 15.37
N VAL A 455 9.11 36.23 16.56
CA VAL A 455 9.90 35.27 17.38
C VAL A 455 9.07 34.06 17.81
N ASN A 456 7.76 34.22 17.98
CA ASN A 456 6.83 33.20 18.43
C ASN A 456 6.19 32.38 17.29
N LEU A 457 6.54 32.65 16.03
CA LEU A 457 5.94 31.98 14.87
C LEU A 457 6.06 30.45 14.93
N LEU A 458 7.15 29.95 15.52
CA LEU A 458 7.52 28.53 15.53
C LEU A 458 7.20 27.82 16.86
N GLU A 459 6.52 28.49 17.80
CA GLU A 459 6.11 27.88 19.08
C GLU A 459 5.13 26.69 18.95
N PRO A 460 4.16 26.66 18.01
CA PRO A 460 3.17 25.59 17.94
C PRO A 460 3.64 24.33 17.17
N LEU A 461 4.94 24.18 16.87
CA LEU A 461 5.46 23.05 16.10
C LEU A 461 5.49 21.73 16.90
N LEU A 462 5.10 20.63 16.27
CA LEU A 462 5.13 19.28 16.82
C LEU A 462 6.44 18.56 16.44
N LEU A 463 7.47 18.68 17.29
CA LEU A 463 8.79 18.08 17.05
C LEU A 463 9.13 17.03 18.12
N HIS A 464 9.34 15.78 17.72
CA HIS A 464 9.64 14.67 18.64
C HIS A 464 11.10 14.21 18.62
N HIS A 465 11.93 14.74 17.72
CA HIS A 465 13.34 14.38 17.56
C HIS A 465 14.29 15.48 18.03
N THR A 466 15.44 15.07 18.55
CA THR A 466 16.47 15.99 19.10
C THR A 466 17.10 16.89 18.04
N LYS A 467 17.32 16.40 16.82
CA LYS A 467 17.91 17.19 15.74
C LYS A 467 17.01 18.36 15.30
N PRO A 468 15.73 18.16 14.91
CA PRO A 468 14.80 19.26 14.62
C PRO A 468 14.65 20.26 15.76
N LEU A 469 14.64 19.78 17.01
CA LEU A 469 14.58 20.66 18.20
C LEU A 469 15.82 21.54 18.32
N ASN A 470 17.02 20.99 18.13
CA ASN A 470 18.26 21.78 18.13
C ASN A 470 18.26 22.82 16.99
N HIS A 471 17.72 22.45 15.84
CA HIS A 471 17.61 23.35 14.69
C HIS A 471 16.66 24.51 14.97
N LEU A 472 15.50 24.22 15.58
CA LEU A 472 14.55 25.23 16.03
C LEU A 472 15.19 26.22 17.03
N ILE A 473 16.02 25.72 17.94
CA ILE A 473 16.77 26.57 18.88
C ILE A 473 17.70 27.53 18.13
N SER A 474 18.49 27.02 17.18
CA SER A 474 19.41 27.81 16.36
C SER A 474 18.69 28.89 15.54
N ILE A 475 17.57 28.53 14.91
CA ILE A 475 16.73 29.46 14.14
C ILE A 475 16.14 30.54 15.05
N THR A 476 15.60 30.15 16.19
CA THR A 476 15.01 31.10 17.16
C THR A 476 16.08 32.07 17.69
N GLN A 477 17.29 31.58 17.96
CA GLN A 477 18.42 32.42 18.37
C GLN A 477 18.84 33.39 17.26
N TYR A 478 18.87 32.95 16.00
CA TYR A 478 19.15 33.80 14.86
C TYR A 478 18.13 34.94 14.74
N ILE A 479 16.83 34.61 14.74
CA ILE A 479 15.74 35.59 14.63
C ILE A 479 15.79 36.59 15.80
N ARG A 480 15.97 36.13 17.04
CA ARG A 480 16.14 37.01 18.21
C ARG A 480 17.33 37.94 18.08
N THR A 481 18.46 37.42 17.60
CA THR A 481 19.67 38.22 17.38
C THR A 481 19.41 39.29 16.32
N ARG A 482 18.78 38.93 15.20
CA ARG A 482 18.42 39.87 14.13
C ARG A 482 17.50 40.99 14.60
N HIS A 483 16.50 40.68 15.42
CA HIS A 483 15.64 41.69 16.07
C HIS A 483 16.43 42.59 17.03
N SER A 484 17.32 42.01 17.85
CA SER A 484 18.10 42.80 18.82
C SER A 484 19.16 43.69 18.17
N SER A 485 19.63 43.30 16.98
CA SER A 485 20.65 44.00 16.21
C SER A 485 20.09 45.08 15.29
N ALA A 486 18.78 45.07 15.03
CA ALA A 486 18.11 46.11 14.26
C ALA A 486 18.24 47.46 14.97
N LYS A 487 18.55 48.52 14.21
CA LYS A 487 18.61 49.88 14.76
C LYS A 487 17.22 50.50 14.83
N TRP A 488 16.35 50.13 13.91
CA TRP A 488 15.04 50.73 13.71
C TRP A 488 13.94 49.71 14.04
N ASN A 489 13.79 49.36 15.31
CA ASN A 489 12.86 48.31 15.76
C ASN A 489 11.38 48.56 15.41
N ASN A 490 11.01 49.80 15.10
CA ASN A 490 9.63 50.19 14.76
C ASN A 490 9.44 50.53 13.28
N LEU A 491 10.48 50.41 12.44
CA LEU A 491 10.35 50.61 10.99
C LEU A 491 10.48 49.27 10.27
N SER A 492 9.46 48.95 9.48
CA SER A 492 9.50 47.81 8.57
C SER A 492 10.35 48.16 7.35
N LEU A 493 11.01 47.16 6.79
CA LEU A 493 11.64 47.27 5.47
C LEU A 493 10.63 47.70 4.40
N PHE A 494 9.36 47.33 4.58
CA PHE A 494 8.27 47.49 3.62
C PHE A 494 7.35 48.68 3.92
N ASP A 495 7.75 49.59 4.82
CA ASP A 495 6.95 50.80 5.09
C ASP A 495 6.80 51.66 3.84
N GLU A 496 5.55 51.99 3.47
CA GLU A 496 5.22 52.80 2.29
C GLU A 496 5.63 54.27 2.46
N THR A 497 5.75 54.75 3.70
CA THR A 497 6.07 56.14 3.98
C THR A 497 7.57 56.40 3.82
N ALA A 498 7.93 57.17 2.79
CA ALA A 498 9.32 57.60 2.59
C ALA A 498 9.76 58.55 3.71
N SER A 499 10.71 58.10 4.53
CA SER A 499 11.38 58.89 5.57
C SER A 499 12.89 58.76 5.40
N HIS A 500 13.68 59.67 6.00
CA HIS A 500 15.16 59.56 5.93
C HIS A 500 15.71 58.25 6.51
N SER A 501 14.96 57.61 7.41
CA SER A 501 15.29 56.30 7.98
C SER A 501 14.71 55.12 7.20
N SER A 502 13.93 55.35 6.13
CA SER A 502 13.40 54.24 5.33
C SER A 502 14.49 53.60 4.48
N PHE A 503 14.32 52.30 4.22
CA PHE A 503 15.31 51.53 3.49
C PHE A 503 15.53 52.08 2.08
N ALA A 504 14.45 52.39 1.35
CA ALA A 504 14.54 52.88 -0.03
C ALA A 504 15.37 54.17 -0.13
N VAL A 505 15.16 55.12 0.80
CA VAL A 505 15.90 56.39 0.83
C VAL A 505 17.37 56.13 1.16
N ARG A 506 17.66 55.36 2.21
CA ARG A 506 19.06 55.05 2.59
C ARG A 506 19.80 54.25 1.53
N TYR A 507 19.12 53.32 0.86
CA TYR A 507 19.71 52.55 -0.23
C TYR A 507 20.02 53.44 -1.44
N PHE A 508 19.10 54.33 -1.82
CA PHE A 508 19.34 55.34 -2.87
C PHE A 508 20.51 56.27 -2.52
N ASP A 509 20.55 56.79 -1.28
CA ASP A 509 21.61 57.67 -0.80
C ASP A 509 22.99 56.98 -0.81
N SER A 510 23.02 55.66 -0.62
CA SER A 510 24.25 54.86 -0.68
C SER A 510 24.70 54.49 -2.11
N SER A 511 23.81 54.57 -3.11
CA SER A 511 24.07 54.11 -4.48
C SER A 511 24.29 55.27 -5.44
N ILE A 512 25.57 55.47 -5.80
CA ILE A 512 25.97 56.48 -6.81
C ILE A 512 25.35 56.18 -8.18
N GLU A 513 25.18 54.90 -8.52
CA GLU A 513 24.60 54.50 -9.80
C GLU A 513 23.13 54.91 -9.92
N LEU A 514 22.34 54.71 -8.86
CA LEU A 514 20.94 55.14 -8.84
C LEU A 514 20.81 56.66 -8.89
N GLN A 515 21.71 57.38 -8.21
CA GLN A 515 21.74 58.85 -8.27
C GLN A 515 22.06 59.36 -9.68
N ARG A 516 23.01 58.73 -10.38
CA ARG A 516 23.30 59.03 -11.80
C ARG A 516 22.14 58.70 -12.72
N LEU A 517 21.48 57.56 -12.49
CA LEU A 517 20.29 57.17 -13.24
C LEU A 517 19.17 58.20 -13.09
N LYS A 518 18.92 58.68 -11.85
CA LYS A 518 17.96 59.77 -11.58
C LYS A 518 18.31 61.03 -12.37
N GLN A 519 19.57 61.47 -12.31
CA GLN A 519 20.02 62.66 -13.03
C GLN A 519 19.81 62.52 -14.55
N ARG A 520 20.07 61.33 -15.11
CA ARG A 520 19.84 61.06 -16.54
C ARG A 520 18.35 61.11 -16.89
N ILE A 521 17.49 60.48 -16.09
CA ILE A 521 16.03 60.53 -16.29
C ILE A 521 15.52 61.98 -16.24
N GLU A 522 15.98 62.78 -15.27
CA GLU A 522 15.60 64.19 -15.15
C GLU A 522 16.09 65.02 -16.34
N PHE A 523 17.28 64.73 -16.86
CA PHE A 523 17.83 65.38 -18.06
C PHE A 523 17.02 65.02 -19.31
N ASP A 524 16.76 63.74 -19.54
CA ASP A 524 15.99 63.26 -20.70
C ASP A 524 14.57 63.83 -20.68
N ALA A 525 13.90 63.82 -19.52
CA ALA A 525 12.58 64.41 -19.33
C ALA A 525 12.55 65.92 -19.59
N ALA A 526 13.58 66.66 -19.18
CA ALA A 526 13.69 68.09 -19.46
C ALA A 526 13.90 68.36 -20.97
N SER A 527 14.68 67.51 -21.65
CA SER A 527 14.87 67.59 -23.10
C SER A 527 13.57 67.34 -23.86
N GLU A 528 12.85 66.27 -23.52
CA GLU A 528 11.54 65.94 -24.11
C GLU A 528 10.51 67.05 -23.86
N GLN A 529 10.49 67.63 -22.67
CA GLN A 529 9.61 68.76 -22.35
C GLN A 529 9.93 69.98 -23.24
N ALA A 530 11.21 70.31 -23.43
CA ALA A 530 11.62 71.42 -24.28
C ALA A 530 11.27 71.21 -25.76
N GLU A 531 11.42 69.98 -26.26
CA GLU A 531 11.00 69.59 -27.61
C GLU A 531 9.48 69.72 -27.77
N LYS A 532 8.70 69.21 -26.79
CA LYS A 532 7.24 69.29 -26.84
C LYS A 532 6.71 70.72 -26.75
N VAL A 533 7.36 71.59 -25.98
CA VAL A 533 7.05 73.03 -25.93
C VAL A 533 7.31 73.67 -27.30
N THR A 534 8.41 73.30 -27.97
CA THR A 534 8.74 73.81 -29.31
C THR A 534 7.73 73.32 -30.36
N GLU A 535 7.35 72.04 -30.33
CA GLU A 535 6.31 71.47 -31.19
C GLU A 535 4.97 72.16 -30.97
N LEU A 536 4.57 72.39 -29.70
CA LEU A 536 3.34 73.10 -29.36
C LEU A 536 3.34 74.53 -29.91
N GLN A 537 4.48 75.23 -29.81
CA GLN A 537 4.61 76.57 -30.38
C GLN A 537 4.42 76.55 -31.89
N GLN A 538 5.06 75.61 -32.61
CA GLN A 538 4.89 75.48 -34.05
C GLN A 538 3.45 75.15 -34.45
N ALA A 539 2.77 74.28 -33.69
CA ALA A 539 1.37 73.93 -33.92
C ALA A 539 0.44 75.13 -33.70
N ASN A 540 0.68 75.93 -32.66
CA ASN A 540 -0.07 77.17 -32.40
C ASN A 540 0.17 78.20 -33.52
N ASP A 541 1.42 78.42 -33.92
CA ASP A 541 1.75 79.35 -35.02
C ASP A 541 1.08 78.92 -36.33
N HIS A 542 1.00 77.62 -36.59
CA HIS A 542 0.31 77.05 -37.75
C HIS A 542 -1.21 77.22 -37.66
N TYR A 543 -1.81 76.97 -36.49
CA TYR A 543 -3.23 77.24 -36.23
C TYR A 543 -3.57 78.72 -36.47
N ASP A 544 -2.78 79.64 -35.92
CA ASP A 544 -2.98 81.08 -36.10
C ASP A 544 -2.81 81.51 -37.57
N ALA A 545 -1.96 80.82 -38.33
CA ALA A 545 -1.82 81.04 -39.76
C ALA A 545 -3.05 80.58 -40.54
N LEU A 546 -3.57 79.38 -40.24
CA LEU A 546 -4.80 78.85 -40.84
C LEU A 546 -6.02 79.70 -40.47
N GLU A 547 -6.14 80.19 -39.24
CA GLU A 547 -7.23 81.07 -38.82
C GLU A 547 -7.19 82.43 -39.55
N ARG A 548 -5.99 82.96 -39.80
CA ARG A 548 -5.79 84.15 -40.65
C ARG A 548 -6.15 83.88 -42.10
N GLU A 549 -5.80 82.71 -42.63
CA GLU A 549 -6.15 82.29 -43.98
C GLU A 549 -7.66 82.13 -44.15
N GLU A 550 -8.33 81.44 -43.22
CA GLU A 550 -9.79 81.31 -43.16
C GLU A 550 -10.47 82.69 -43.20
N LYS A 551 -10.07 83.62 -42.31
CA LYS A 551 -10.63 84.98 -42.27
C LYS A 551 -10.38 85.78 -43.56
N SER A 552 -9.38 85.41 -44.36
CA SER A 552 -9.06 86.06 -45.63
C SER A 552 -9.81 85.46 -46.83
N LEU A 553 -10.35 84.25 -46.67
CA LEU A 553 -11.15 83.59 -47.69
C LEU A 553 -12.58 84.17 -47.66
N LYS A 554 -13.12 84.49 -48.84
CA LYS A 554 -14.52 84.92 -48.95
C LYS A 554 -15.41 83.70 -48.72
N HIS A 555 -16.10 83.66 -47.59
CA HIS A 555 -17.15 82.68 -47.33
C HIS A 555 -18.36 83.00 -48.23
N GLU A 556 -18.68 82.11 -49.17
CA GLU A 556 -19.99 82.10 -49.81
C GLU A 556 -20.98 81.46 -48.83
N GLU A 557 -21.79 82.28 -48.15
CA GLU A 557 -22.99 81.79 -47.46
C GLU A 557 -23.94 81.19 -48.50
N TYR A 558 -23.98 79.86 -48.59
CA TYR A 558 -24.96 79.15 -49.41
C TYR A 558 -26.33 79.21 -48.73
N SER A 559 -27.06 80.30 -48.98
CA SER A 559 -28.49 80.41 -48.69
C SER A 559 -29.26 79.47 -49.62
N ALA A 560 -29.71 78.34 -49.09
CA ALA A 560 -30.57 77.40 -49.81
C ALA A 560 -31.94 78.03 -50.05
N MET A 561 -32.10 78.71 -51.19
CA MET A 561 -33.39 79.17 -51.67
C MET A 561 -34.18 77.98 -52.25
N ALA A 562 -35.30 77.68 -51.60
CA ALA A 562 -36.32 76.76 -52.07
C ALA A 562 -36.97 77.25 -53.39
N GLY A 563 -37.24 76.33 -54.31
CA GLY A 563 -38.11 76.53 -55.47
C GLY A 563 -37.95 75.40 -56.47
N LEU A 564 -38.91 74.48 -56.57
CA LEU A 564 -39.96 74.48 -57.62
C LEU A 564 -39.32 74.40 -59.03
N GLY A 565 -39.41 73.33 -59.80
CA GLY A 565 -40.37 72.25 -59.89
C GLY A 565 -40.67 72.03 -61.38
N LEU A 566 -40.60 70.79 -61.84
CA LEU A 566 -41.49 70.13 -62.81
C LEU A 566 -41.00 68.71 -63.09
#